data_AF-A0A8T1E6Q4-F1
#
_entry.id   AF-A0A8T1E6Q4-F1
#
_cell.length_a   1.000
_cell.length_b   1.000
_cell.length_c   1.000
_cell.angle_alpha   90.00
_cell.angle_beta   90.00
_cell.angle_gamma   90.00
#
_symmetry.space_group_name_H-M   'P 1'
#
loop_
_entity.id
_entity.type
_entity.pdbx_description
1 polymer ?
#
loop_
_entity_poly.entity_id
_entity_poly.type
_entity_poly.pdbx_seq_one_letter_code
_entity_poly.pdbx_strand_id
1 'polypeptide(L)'
;MTSHSFRRGSAAYANGNAKLAIQWISTRGAWLMESLTKAFAYIGTTTKENQSVGKVLAGYEAPELPVVTPSIPDLQERLSTAELGQLVTLRGELFRHVLGLPDKRYNVASDVVDATFAALLIHLNEVLEAIRSSNASQTHVSRYLYELERGLAATNARLGSSVSVATCYP
;
A
#
# COMPACT_ATOMS: atom_id res chain seq x y z
N MET A 1 12.78 19.11 -25.68
CA MET A 1 12.52 17.66 -25.82
C MET A 1 13.42 17.13 -26.93
N THR A 2 14.19 16.05 -26.71
CA THR A 2 15.07 15.49 -27.76
C THR A 2 14.41 14.30 -28.44
N SER A 3 14.85 13.94 -29.65
CA SER A 3 14.38 12.75 -30.38
C SER A 3 14.43 11.48 -29.51
N HIS A 4 15.47 11.36 -28.69
CA HIS A 4 15.66 10.24 -27.77
C HIS A 4 14.60 10.21 -26.65
N SER A 5 14.25 11.36 -26.07
CA SER A 5 13.17 11.46 -25.07
C SER A 5 11.81 11.07 -25.66
N PHE A 6 11.54 11.49 -26.90
CA PHE A 6 10.31 11.17 -27.61
C PHE A 6 10.19 9.66 -27.84
N ARG A 7 11.24 9.02 -28.37
CA ARG A 7 11.26 7.55 -28.56
C ARG A 7 11.06 6.78 -27.25
N ARG A 8 11.64 7.25 -26.14
CA ARG A 8 11.44 6.65 -24.82
C ARG A 8 9.98 6.78 -24.35
N GLY A 9 9.42 7.98 -24.43
CA GLY A 9 8.05 8.25 -24.04
C GLY A 9 7.04 7.44 -24.86
N SER A 10 7.20 7.40 -26.19
CA SER A 10 6.30 6.63 -27.07
C SER A 10 6.37 5.13 -26.84
N ALA A 11 7.56 4.57 -26.61
CA ALA A 11 7.71 3.14 -26.29
C ALA A 11 7.05 2.79 -24.95
N ALA A 12 7.27 3.61 -23.91
CA ALA A 12 6.63 3.42 -22.60
C ALA A 12 5.10 3.57 -22.69
N TYR A 13 4.60 4.54 -23.45
CA TYR A 13 3.17 4.74 -23.67
C TYR A 13 2.52 3.55 -24.38
N ALA A 14 3.14 3.05 -25.47
CA ALA A 14 2.65 1.87 -26.18
C ALA A 14 2.62 0.63 -25.29
N ASN A 15 3.63 0.46 -24.42
CA ASN A 15 3.72 -0.65 -23.49
C ASN A 15 2.65 -0.61 -22.38
N GLY A 16 2.16 0.59 -22.04
CA GLY A 16 1.00 0.74 -21.16
C GLY A 16 -0.25 0.02 -21.69
N ASN A 17 -0.40 -0.13 -23.00
CA ASN A 17 -1.57 -0.75 -23.63
C ASN A 17 -1.50 -2.28 -23.55
N ALA A 18 -2.43 -2.89 -22.80
CA ALA A 18 -2.51 -4.35 -22.63
C ALA A 18 -2.76 -5.14 -23.94
N LYS A 19 -3.24 -4.49 -25.00
CA LYS A 19 -3.48 -5.12 -26.32
C LYS A 19 -2.22 -5.18 -27.19
N LEU A 20 -1.12 -4.53 -26.79
CA LEU A 20 0.12 -4.49 -27.56
C LEU A 20 1.18 -5.35 -26.89
N ALA A 21 1.54 -6.47 -27.54
CA ALA A 21 2.64 -7.29 -27.06
C ALA A 21 3.99 -6.57 -27.24
N ILE A 22 4.92 -6.79 -26.29
CA ILE A 22 6.27 -6.22 -26.31
C ILE A 22 7.05 -6.54 -27.58
N GLN A 23 6.79 -7.69 -28.19
CA GLN A 23 7.35 -8.10 -29.48
C GLN A 23 6.97 -7.10 -30.59
N TRP A 24 5.71 -6.65 -30.64
CA TRP A 24 5.26 -5.68 -31.65
C TRP A 24 5.93 -4.32 -31.47
N ILE A 25 6.10 -3.89 -30.22
CA ILE A 25 6.79 -2.64 -29.90
C ILE A 25 8.27 -2.72 -30.30
N SER A 26 8.91 -3.86 -30.04
CA SER A 26 10.32 -4.09 -30.39
C SER A 26 10.55 -4.10 -31.90
N THR A 27 9.72 -4.85 -32.64
CA THR A 27 9.82 -4.93 -34.11
C THR A 27 9.50 -3.59 -34.78
N ARG A 28 8.48 -2.86 -34.32
CA ARG A 28 8.11 -1.53 -34.87
C ARG A 28 9.06 -0.42 -34.44
N GLY A 29 9.70 -0.56 -33.28
CA GLY A 29 10.74 0.35 -32.79
C GLY A 29 12.09 0.16 -33.49
N ALA A 30 12.22 -0.87 -34.34
CA ALA A 30 13.46 -1.33 -34.96
C ALA A 30 14.55 -1.65 -33.91
N TRP A 31 14.15 -2.28 -32.81
CA TRP A 31 15.06 -2.70 -31.75
C TRP A 31 15.58 -4.09 -32.07
N LEU A 32 16.84 -4.18 -32.50
CA LEU A 32 17.51 -5.44 -32.80
C LEU A 32 17.75 -6.25 -31.50
N MET A 33 17.75 -7.58 -31.60
CA MET A 33 17.98 -8.47 -30.45
C MET A 33 19.33 -8.25 -29.76
N GLU A 34 20.34 -7.79 -30.49
CA GLU A 34 21.67 -7.43 -29.96
C GLU A 34 21.64 -6.17 -29.06
N SER A 35 20.51 -5.44 -29.08
CA SER A 35 20.23 -4.23 -28.30
C SER A 35 19.16 -4.48 -27.20
N LEU A 36 18.86 -5.74 -26.85
CA LEU A 36 17.84 -6.10 -25.86
C LEU A 36 18.00 -5.40 -24.51
N THR A 37 19.22 -5.17 -24.04
CA THR A 37 19.48 -4.42 -22.80
C THR A 37 18.90 -3.00 -22.85
N LYS A 38 18.96 -2.35 -24.02
CA LYS A 38 18.36 -1.03 -24.24
C LYS A 38 16.83 -1.13 -24.29
N ALA A 39 16.31 -2.23 -24.82
CA ALA A 39 14.88 -2.49 -24.85
C ALA A 39 14.28 -2.66 -23.45
N PHE A 40 14.92 -3.47 -22.60
CA PHE A 40 14.52 -3.66 -21.20
C PHE A 40 14.61 -2.37 -20.40
N ALA A 41 15.63 -1.53 -20.62
CA ALA A 41 15.73 -0.24 -19.92
C ALA A 41 14.58 0.73 -20.26
N TYR A 42 13.99 0.61 -21.45
CA TYR A 42 12.94 1.52 -21.92
C TYR A 42 11.53 1.00 -21.66
N ILE A 43 11.32 -0.31 -21.77
CA ILE A 43 10.01 -0.96 -21.72
C ILE A 43 9.84 -1.78 -20.43
N GLY A 44 10.89 -2.44 -19.94
CA GLY A 44 10.80 -3.35 -18.80
C GLY A 44 10.77 -2.68 -17.43
N THR A 45 10.96 -1.36 -17.34
CA THR A 45 11.04 -0.62 -16.06
C THR A 45 9.85 0.31 -15.83
N THR A 46 8.74 0.15 -16.56
CA THR A 46 7.57 0.99 -16.28
C THR A 46 6.91 0.56 -14.97
N THR A 47 6.14 1.48 -14.38
CA THR A 47 5.37 1.24 -13.16
C THR A 47 4.46 0.01 -13.28
N LYS A 48 3.90 -0.24 -14.47
CA LYS A 48 3.00 -1.37 -14.72
C LYS A 48 3.70 -2.72 -14.59
N GLU A 49 4.86 -2.90 -15.23
CA GLU A 49 5.62 -4.15 -15.13
C GLU A 49 6.12 -4.36 -13.71
N ASN A 50 6.64 -3.31 -13.06
CA ASN A 50 7.10 -3.40 -11.68
C ASN A 50 5.96 -3.82 -10.72
N GLN A 51 4.76 -3.27 -10.90
CA GLN A 51 3.59 -3.68 -10.14
C GLN A 51 3.17 -5.12 -10.44
N SER A 52 3.17 -5.53 -11.72
CA SER A 52 2.83 -6.91 -12.11
C SER A 52 3.80 -7.92 -11.49
N VAL A 53 5.10 -7.68 -11.58
CA VAL A 53 6.12 -8.51 -10.94
C VAL A 53 5.95 -8.51 -9.42
N GLY A 54 5.77 -7.33 -8.81
CA GLY A 54 5.56 -7.20 -7.37
C GLY A 54 4.36 -8.01 -6.87
N LYS A 55 3.23 -8.00 -7.61
CA LYS A 55 2.04 -8.79 -7.28
C LYS A 55 2.29 -10.29 -7.35
N VAL A 56 2.95 -10.77 -8.41
CA VAL A 56 3.30 -12.20 -8.53
C VAL A 56 4.21 -12.63 -7.38
N LEU A 57 5.23 -11.83 -7.07
CA LEU A 57 6.15 -12.11 -5.95
C LEU A 57 5.45 -12.07 -4.59
N ALA A 58 4.42 -11.23 -4.44
CA ALA A 58 3.59 -11.18 -3.24
C ALA A 58 2.51 -12.29 -3.19
N GLY A 59 2.44 -13.17 -4.19
CA GLY A 59 1.52 -14.31 -4.21
C GLY A 59 0.09 -14.00 -4.68
N TYR A 60 -0.15 -12.88 -5.37
CA TYR A 60 -1.46 -12.58 -5.93
C TYR A 60 -1.83 -13.55 -7.06
N GLU A 61 -3.01 -14.16 -6.98
CA GLU A 61 -3.50 -15.13 -7.98
C GLU A 61 -3.83 -14.48 -9.33
N ALA A 62 -4.25 -13.21 -9.32
CA ALA A 62 -4.67 -12.46 -10.50
C ALA A 62 -3.90 -11.13 -10.63
N PRO A 63 -2.59 -11.16 -10.98
CA PRO A 63 -1.72 -9.98 -11.01
C PRO A 63 -2.16 -8.89 -12.01
N GLU A 64 -2.94 -9.26 -13.02
CA GLU A 64 -3.55 -8.38 -14.01
C GLU A 64 -4.70 -7.54 -13.47
N LEU A 65 -5.35 -7.96 -12.38
CA LEU A 65 -6.46 -7.20 -11.80
C LEU A 65 -5.96 -5.99 -10.99
N PRO A 66 -6.73 -4.89 -10.93
CA PRO A 66 -6.44 -3.80 -10.01
C PRO A 66 -6.37 -4.33 -8.58
N VAL A 67 -5.32 -3.98 -7.86
CA VAL A 67 -5.26 -4.21 -6.41
C VAL A 67 -5.72 -2.91 -5.78
N VAL A 68 -6.82 -2.98 -5.03
CA VAL A 68 -7.26 -1.85 -4.22
C VAL A 68 -6.43 -1.86 -2.95
N THR A 69 -5.67 -0.79 -2.75
CA THR A 69 -4.97 -0.59 -1.48
C THR A 69 -6.03 -0.28 -0.42
N PRO A 70 -6.07 -1.03 0.70
CA PRO A 70 -6.99 -0.71 1.77
C PRO A 70 -6.77 0.73 2.24
N SER A 71 -7.83 1.42 2.64
CA SER A 71 -7.78 2.78 3.15
C SER A 71 -8.83 2.98 4.24
N ILE A 72 -8.66 4.01 5.08
CA ILE A 72 -9.63 4.30 6.16
C ILE A 72 -11.06 4.50 5.63
N PRO A 73 -11.28 5.20 4.50
CA PRO A 73 -12.61 5.30 3.89
C PRO A 73 -13.27 3.95 3.54
N ASP A 74 -12.50 2.91 3.21
CA ASP A 74 -13.06 1.59 2.90
C ASP A 74 -13.73 0.93 4.12
N LEU A 75 -13.44 1.43 5.33
CA LEU A 75 -14.08 0.99 6.57
C LEU A 75 -15.39 1.74 6.85
N GLN A 76 -15.74 2.78 6.07
CA GLN A 76 -16.89 3.64 6.32
C GLN A 76 -18.24 2.91 6.22
N GLU A 77 -18.36 1.88 5.36
CA GLU A 77 -19.59 1.08 5.27
C GLU A 77 -19.86 0.28 6.55
N ARG A 78 -18.84 0.10 7.38
CA ARG A 78 -18.83 -0.79 8.54
C ARG A 78 -18.79 -0.05 9.87
N LEU A 79 -18.56 1.26 9.81
CA LEU A 79 -18.34 2.12 10.96
C LEU A 79 -19.28 3.32 10.88
N SER A 80 -19.83 3.72 12.01
CA SER A 80 -20.51 5.01 12.12
C SER A 80 -19.53 6.17 11.88
N THR A 81 -20.05 7.34 11.51
CA THR A 81 -19.24 8.55 11.33
C THR A 81 -18.42 8.91 12.58
N ALA A 82 -18.97 8.65 13.76
CA ALA A 82 -18.27 8.87 15.03
C ALA A 82 -17.09 7.92 15.21
N GLU A 83 -17.25 6.63 14.88
CA GLU A 83 -16.18 5.63 14.95
C GLU A 83 -15.08 5.92 13.92
N LEU A 84 -15.46 6.35 12.71
CA LEU A 84 -14.50 6.75 11.68
C LEU A 84 -13.65 7.94 12.14
N GLY A 85 -14.26 8.97 12.72
CA GLY A 85 -13.54 10.13 13.27
C GLY A 85 -12.59 9.76 14.41
N GLN A 86 -12.97 8.79 15.24
CA GLN A 86 -12.12 8.25 16.30
C GLN A 86 -10.93 7.47 15.74
N LEU A 87 -11.13 6.65 14.70
CA LEU A 87 -10.04 5.95 14.02
C LEU A 87 -9.04 6.92 13.38
N VAL A 88 -9.52 7.99 12.75
CA VAL A 88 -8.64 9.04 12.21
C VAL A 88 -7.83 9.71 13.31
N THR A 89 -8.44 9.94 14.49
CA THR A 89 -7.74 10.50 15.66
C THR A 89 -6.68 9.54 16.18
N LEU A 90 -7.02 8.25 16.36
CA LEU A 90 -6.10 7.20 16.80
C LEU A 90 -4.92 7.06 15.83
N ARG A 91 -5.19 7.07 14.52
CA ARG A 91 -4.18 7.06 13.46
C ARG A 91 -3.22 8.26 13.60
N GLY A 92 -3.76 9.46 13.82
CA GLY A 92 -2.94 10.65 14.07
C GLY A 92 -2.00 10.50 15.28
N GLU A 93 -2.49 9.90 16.36
CA GLU A 93 -1.71 9.68 17.58
C GLU A 93 -0.63 8.59 17.41
N LEU A 94 -0.95 7.47 16.76
CA LEU A 94 0.00 6.38 16.53
C LEU A 94 1.11 6.79 15.57
N PHE A 95 0.77 7.59 14.55
CA PHE A 95 1.71 8.06 13.52
C PHE A 95 2.23 9.47 13.78
N ARG A 96 2.10 10.00 15.01
CA ARG A 96 2.52 11.38 15.37
C ARG A 96 3.98 11.71 15.05
N HIS A 97 4.84 10.70 14.97
CA HIS A 97 6.28 10.87 14.69
C HIS A 97 6.61 10.97 13.20
N VAL A 98 5.64 10.70 12.34
CA VAL A 98 5.79 10.74 10.88
C VAL A 98 4.71 11.59 10.20
N LEU A 99 3.88 12.28 11.00
CA LEU A 99 2.83 13.18 10.54
C LEU A 99 2.91 14.50 11.31
N GLY A 100 2.53 15.60 10.65
CA GLY A 100 2.41 16.90 11.30
C GLY A 100 3.74 17.52 11.74
N LEU A 101 4.88 17.00 11.28
CA LEU A 101 6.18 17.59 11.57
C LEU A 101 6.32 18.97 10.91
N PRO A 102 7.01 19.94 11.55
CA PRO A 102 7.20 21.28 11.01
C PRO A 102 7.88 21.30 9.63
N ASP A 103 8.92 20.48 9.45
CA ASP A 103 9.50 20.25 8.13
C ASP A 103 8.75 19.11 7.43
N LYS A 104 7.93 19.51 6.46
CA LYS A 104 7.03 18.59 5.72
C LYS A 104 7.77 17.50 4.95
N ARG A 105 9.07 17.64 4.69
CA ARG A 105 9.87 16.64 3.96
C ARG A 105 10.11 15.36 4.75
N TYR A 106 9.99 15.41 6.07
CA TYR A 106 10.10 14.24 6.94
C TYR A 106 8.75 13.58 7.23
N ASN A 107 7.64 14.17 6.76
CA ASN A 107 6.33 13.53 6.90
C ASN A 107 6.17 12.43 5.86
N VAL A 108 5.62 11.31 6.30
CA VAL A 108 5.11 10.27 5.41
C VAL A 108 3.80 10.78 4.80
N ALA A 109 3.55 10.44 3.53
CA ALA A 109 2.34 10.84 2.83
C ALA A 109 1.09 10.24 3.52
N SER A 110 0.00 11.01 3.59
CA SER A 110 -1.18 10.59 4.38
C SER A 110 -1.81 9.31 3.83
N ASP A 111 -1.88 9.18 2.51
CA ASP A 111 -2.35 8.00 1.80
C ASP A 111 -1.58 6.73 2.21
N VAL A 112 -0.26 6.81 2.36
CA VAL A 112 0.57 5.69 2.84
C VAL A 112 0.24 5.33 4.28
N VAL A 113 0.07 6.33 5.15
CA VAL A 113 -0.30 6.07 6.55
C VAL A 113 -1.71 5.48 6.64
N ASP A 114 -2.67 6.05 5.92
CA ASP A 114 -4.07 5.61 5.92
C ASP A 114 -4.16 4.17 5.39
N ALA A 115 -3.36 3.84 4.36
CA ALA A 115 -3.28 2.49 3.84
C ALA A 115 -2.68 1.48 4.81
N THR A 116 -1.55 1.85 5.44
CA THR A 116 -0.88 0.98 6.41
C THR A 116 -1.76 0.76 7.64
N PHE A 117 -2.45 1.80 8.11
CA PHE A 117 -3.35 1.72 9.25
C PHE A 117 -4.59 0.89 8.93
N ALA A 118 -5.23 1.11 7.78
CA ALA A 118 -6.40 0.32 7.38
C ALA A 118 -6.05 -1.16 7.19
N ALA A 119 -4.95 -1.46 6.50
CA ALA A 119 -4.46 -2.83 6.34
C ALA A 119 -4.18 -3.51 7.69
N LEU A 120 -3.56 -2.79 8.64
CA LEU A 120 -3.38 -3.30 9.99
C LEU A 120 -4.73 -3.66 10.62
N LEU A 121 -5.71 -2.77 10.63
CA LEU A 121 -7.00 -3.01 11.28
C LEU A 121 -7.77 -4.18 10.66
N ILE A 122 -7.79 -4.28 9.32
CA ILE A 122 -8.49 -5.35 8.60
C ILE A 122 -7.90 -6.72 8.93
N HIS A 123 -6.57 -6.83 8.96
CA HIS A 123 -5.86 -8.10 9.13
C HIS A 123 -5.39 -8.36 10.57
N LEU A 124 -5.68 -7.47 11.53
CA LEU A 124 -5.14 -7.58 12.89
C LEU A 124 -5.53 -8.89 13.55
N ASN A 125 -6.78 -9.37 13.37
CA ASN A 125 -7.20 -10.64 13.96
C ASN A 125 -6.39 -11.83 13.42
N GLU A 126 -6.19 -11.90 12.11
CA GLU A 126 -5.38 -12.94 11.46
C GLU A 126 -3.94 -12.90 11.96
N VAL A 127 -3.36 -11.69 12.06
CA VAL A 127 -2.01 -11.48 12.57
C VAL A 127 -1.89 -11.96 14.02
N LEU A 128 -2.89 -11.67 14.87
CA LEU A 128 -2.89 -12.12 16.27
C LEU A 128 -2.98 -13.64 16.37
N GLU A 129 -3.81 -14.31 15.56
CA GLU A 129 -3.91 -15.77 15.53
C GLU A 129 -2.62 -16.44 15.01
N ALA A 130 -2.01 -15.89 13.95
CA ALA A 130 -0.71 -16.36 13.46
C ALA A 130 0.39 -16.23 14.53
N ILE A 131 0.33 -15.18 15.35
CA ILE A 131 1.31 -14.99 16.43
C ILE A 131 1.05 -15.93 17.60
N ARG A 132 -0.21 -16.16 17.98
CA ARG A 132 -0.56 -17.13 19.03
C ARG A 132 -0.11 -18.55 18.69
N SER A 133 -0.17 -18.90 17.41
CA SER A 133 0.27 -20.20 16.88
C SER A 133 1.79 -20.31 16.66
N SER A 134 2.52 -19.18 16.64
CA SER A 134 3.97 -19.14 16.50
C SER A 134 4.67 -19.06 17.88
N ASN A 135 5.55 -20.02 18.17
CA ASN A 135 6.35 -20.04 19.39
C ASN A 135 7.47 -18.97 19.42
N ALA A 136 7.68 -18.21 18.34
CA ALA A 136 8.77 -17.25 18.22
C ALA A 136 8.31 -15.81 18.48
N SER A 137 8.92 -15.17 19.48
CA SER A 137 8.88 -13.73 19.79
C SER A 137 7.56 -13.12 20.29
N GLN A 138 6.89 -13.80 21.22
CA GLN A 138 5.73 -13.26 21.96
C GLN A 138 6.00 -11.87 22.56
N THR A 139 7.23 -11.59 23.05
CA THR A 139 7.55 -10.35 23.79
C THR A 139 7.42 -9.06 22.97
N HIS A 140 7.85 -9.05 21.70
CA HIS A 140 7.80 -7.84 20.87
C HIS A 140 6.39 -7.55 20.37
N VAL A 141 5.63 -8.60 20.03
CA VAL A 141 4.24 -8.45 19.60
C VAL A 141 3.37 -7.96 20.76
N SER A 142 3.55 -8.51 21.96
CA SER A 142 2.83 -8.05 23.15
C SER A 142 3.03 -6.55 23.39
N ARG A 143 4.23 -6.01 23.11
CA ARG A 143 4.49 -4.57 23.24
C ARG A 143 3.69 -3.74 22.23
N TYR A 144 3.68 -4.11 20.95
CA TYR A 144 2.97 -3.33 19.92
C TYR A 144 1.46 -3.42 20.07
N LEU A 145 0.94 -4.61 20.41
CA LEU A 145 -0.48 -4.77 20.74
C LEU A 145 -0.86 -3.93 21.95
N TYR A 146 -0.02 -3.93 22.99
CA TYR A 146 -0.23 -3.07 24.16
C TYR A 146 -0.27 -1.58 23.80
N GLU A 147 0.64 -1.08 22.97
CA GLU A 147 0.61 0.34 22.56
C GLU A 147 -0.64 0.67 21.72
N LEU A 148 -1.11 -0.27 20.88
CA LEU A 148 -2.37 -0.10 20.14
C LEU A 148 -3.57 -0.04 21.09
N GLU A 149 -3.70 -1.00 22.01
CA GLU A 149 -4.78 -1.06 22.99
C GLU A 149 -4.76 0.17 23.92
N ARG A 150 -3.56 0.58 24.37
CA ARG A 150 -3.36 1.79 25.16
C ARG A 150 -3.78 3.03 24.39
N GLY A 151 -3.38 3.15 23.12
CA GLY A 151 -3.77 4.26 22.25
C GLY A 151 -5.27 4.33 22.05
N LEU A 152 -5.91 3.18 21.85
CA LEU A 152 -7.36 3.05 21.69
C LEU A 152 -8.10 3.43 22.98
N ALA A 153 -7.65 2.92 24.13
CA ALA A 153 -8.21 3.28 25.44
C ALA A 153 -8.08 4.79 25.74
N ALA A 154 -6.91 5.38 25.47
CA ALA A 154 -6.69 6.81 25.65
C ALA A 154 -7.56 7.67 24.72
N THR A 155 -7.76 7.22 23.47
CA THR A 155 -8.61 7.89 22.49
C THR A 155 -10.08 7.83 22.91
N ASN A 156 -10.56 6.65 23.30
CA ASN A 156 -11.91 6.43 23.83
C ASN A 156 -12.16 7.30 25.08
N ALA A 157 -11.21 7.37 26.01
CA ALA A 157 -11.31 8.20 27.21
C ALA A 157 -11.39 9.70 26.90
N ARG A 158 -10.63 10.18 25.91
CA ARG A 158 -10.65 11.59 25.48
C ARG A 158 -11.95 11.96 24.77
N LEU A 159 -12.53 11.03 24.02
CA LEU A 159 -13.68 11.28 23.15
C LEU A 159 -15.02 10.87 23.79
N GLY A 160 -15.00 10.18 24.94
CA GLY A 160 -16.20 9.77 25.68
C GLY A 160 -16.98 8.65 25.00
N SER A 161 -16.32 7.85 24.15
CA SER A 161 -16.91 6.88 23.23
C SER A 161 -16.17 5.55 23.27
N SER A 162 -16.81 4.48 22.79
CA SER A 162 -16.21 3.13 22.76
C SER A 162 -16.00 2.65 21.32
N VAL A 163 -14.89 3.04 20.68
CA VAL A 163 -14.43 2.36 19.47
C VAL A 163 -13.78 1.04 19.87
N SER A 164 -14.12 -0.01 19.12
CA SER A 164 -13.49 -1.33 19.19
C SER A 164 -12.91 -1.67 17.83
N VAL A 165 -11.75 -2.34 17.79
CA VAL A 165 -11.21 -2.86 16.52
C VAL A 165 -12.03 -4.06 16.01
N ALA A 166 -12.89 -4.64 16.86
CA ALA A 166 -13.76 -5.76 16.50
C ALA A 166 -14.67 -5.47 15.29
N THR A 167 -15.11 -4.23 15.11
CA THR A 167 -15.95 -3.82 13.98
C THR A 167 -15.16 -3.63 12.68
N CYS A 168 -13.83 -3.72 12.72
CA CYS A 168 -12.93 -3.59 11.57
C CYS A 168 -12.56 -4.93 10.90
N TYR A 169 -12.85 -6.08 11.52
CA TYR A 169 -12.60 -7.42 10.94
C TYR A 169 -13.75 -7.87 10.04
N PRO A 170 -13.50 -8.36 8.80
CA PRO A 170 -14.57 -8.82 7.92
C PRO A 170 -15.50 -9.87 8.56
#